data_AF-A0A484ZF63-F1
#
_entry.id   AF-A0A484ZF63-F1
#
_cell.length_a   1.000
_cell.length_b   1.000
_cell.length_c   1.000
_cell.angle_alpha   90.00
_cell.angle_beta   90.00
_cell.angle_gamma   90.00
#
_symmetry.space_group_name_H-M   'P 1'
#
loop_
_entity.id
_entity.type
_entity.pdbx_description
1 polymer ?
#
loop_
_entity_poly.entity_id
_entity_poly.type
_entity_poly.pdbx_seq_one_letter_code
_entity_poly.pdbx_strand_id
1 'polypeptide(L)'
;MRIVKAPDVRRAEILSIAENLFQTKGYAKTSVDEIVRQAGIAKGTFYHYFKSKEEILDSLTQQLVADMAFHSQLIAGNKNLNAIEKITAIISKQNALADKNHSVVGSMHLPENKELHDRVNIETVKVFGPILASVIEQGNQQGLFQVDDPLSTIQFILAGSQCLLGEGIFNWSPAEQQARINCHVNAD
;
A
#
# COMPACT_ATOMS: atom_id res chain seq x y z
N MET A 1 -8.83 36.01 -10.45
CA MET A 1 -8.60 36.24 -9.01
C MET A 1 -7.76 35.08 -8.47
N ARG A 2 -6.54 35.32 -7.95
CA ARG A 2 -5.68 34.24 -7.42
C ARG A 2 -6.20 33.86 -6.03
N ILE A 3 -6.88 32.70 -5.92
CA ILE A 3 -7.34 32.19 -4.63
C ILE A 3 -6.12 31.65 -3.87
N VAL A 4 -5.71 32.37 -2.81
CA VAL A 4 -4.68 31.92 -1.88
C VAL A 4 -5.33 30.89 -0.96
N LYS A 5 -4.94 29.62 -1.14
CA LYS A 5 -5.33 28.52 -0.25
C LYS A 5 -4.28 28.40 0.86
N ALA A 6 -4.68 27.88 2.02
CA ALA A 6 -3.73 27.53 3.07
C ALA A 6 -2.67 26.54 2.54
N PRO A 7 -1.41 26.58 3.02
CA PRO A 7 -0.33 25.75 2.51
C PRO A 7 -0.67 24.25 2.47
N ASP A 8 -1.25 23.71 3.55
CA ASP A 8 -1.60 22.29 3.64
C ASP A 8 -2.69 21.88 2.65
N VAL A 9 -3.69 22.75 2.46
CA VAL A 9 -4.77 22.52 1.48
C VAL A 9 -4.19 22.47 0.06
N ARG A 10 -3.22 23.35 -0.25
CA ARG A 10 -2.57 23.36 -1.55
C ARG A 10 -1.70 22.12 -1.76
N ARG A 11 -0.95 21.71 -0.73
CA ARG A 11 -0.13 20.51 -0.76
C ARG A 11 -0.99 19.27 -1.01
N ALA A 12 -2.12 19.13 -0.31
CA ALA A 12 -3.07 18.05 -0.49
C ALA A 12 -3.71 18.03 -1.89
N GLU A 13 -4.04 19.20 -2.45
CA GLU A 13 -4.56 19.32 -3.81
C GLU A 13 -3.56 18.84 -4.86
N ILE A 14 -2.29 19.25 -4.77
CA ILE A 14 -1.23 18.78 -5.69
C ILE A 14 -1.07 17.27 -5.57
N LEU A 15 -1.07 16.74 -4.35
CA LEU A 15 -0.92 15.32 -4.07
C LEU A 15 -2.07 14.49 -4.68
N SER A 16 -3.32 14.92 -4.49
CA SER A 16 -4.51 14.26 -5.06
C SER A 16 -4.53 14.28 -6.59
N ILE A 17 -4.08 15.38 -7.20
CA ILE A 17 -3.96 15.46 -8.67
C ILE A 17 -2.90 14.50 -9.19
N ALA A 18 -1.76 14.44 -8.51
CA ALA A 18 -0.69 13.50 -8.89
C ALA A 18 -1.12 12.05 -8.70
N GLU A 19 -1.83 11.72 -7.61
CA GLU A 19 -2.42 10.40 -7.39
C GLU A 19 -3.33 9.99 -8.55
N ASN A 20 -4.24 10.87 -8.98
CA ASN A 20 -5.14 10.62 -10.10
C ASN A 20 -4.38 10.38 -11.42
N LEU A 21 -3.31 11.14 -11.66
CA LEU A 21 -2.45 10.95 -12.83
C LEU A 21 -1.69 9.62 -12.77
N PHE A 22 -1.15 9.24 -11.60
CA PHE A 22 -0.46 7.96 -11.43
C PHE A 22 -1.41 6.78 -11.62
N GLN A 23 -2.66 6.94 -11.20
CA GLN A 23 -3.68 5.93 -11.37
C GLN A 23 -4.14 5.75 -12.83
N THR A 24 -4.28 6.86 -13.57
CA THR A 24 -4.84 6.83 -14.94
C THR A 24 -3.78 6.68 -16.03
N LYS A 25 -2.57 7.20 -15.81
CA LYS A 25 -1.48 7.23 -16.79
C LYS A 25 -0.23 6.48 -16.32
N GLY A 26 -0.08 6.30 -15.02
CA GLY A 26 1.13 5.73 -14.43
C GLY A 26 2.14 6.77 -13.97
N TYR A 27 2.86 6.44 -12.92
CA TYR A 27 3.94 7.23 -12.33
C TYR A 27 5.05 7.53 -13.34
N ALA A 28 5.51 6.51 -14.07
CA ALA A 28 6.61 6.65 -15.02
C ALA A 28 6.28 7.64 -16.16
N LYS A 29 5.02 7.66 -16.61
CA LYS A 29 4.55 8.48 -17.75
C LYS A 29 4.06 9.87 -17.32
N THR A 30 3.98 10.16 -16.02
CA THR A 30 3.52 11.45 -15.49
C THR A 30 4.70 12.40 -15.26
N SER A 31 4.55 13.67 -15.69
CA SER A 31 5.56 14.71 -15.52
C SER A 31 5.13 15.80 -14.53
N VAL A 32 6.09 16.52 -13.94
CA VAL A 32 5.80 17.68 -13.08
C VAL A 32 5.02 18.75 -13.84
N ASP A 33 5.33 18.97 -15.11
CA ASP A 33 4.63 19.99 -15.92
C ASP A 33 3.16 19.64 -16.14
N GLU A 34 2.83 18.35 -16.26
CA GLU A 34 1.45 17.87 -16.35
C GLU A 34 0.69 18.06 -15.04
N ILE A 35 1.31 17.71 -13.90
CA ILE A 35 0.74 17.94 -12.56
C ILE A 35 0.47 19.44 -12.34
N VAL A 36 1.45 20.29 -12.65
CA VAL A 36 1.36 21.75 -12.53
C VAL A 36 0.26 22.33 -13.41
N ARG A 37 0.16 21.85 -14.65
CA ARG A 37 -0.89 22.25 -15.60
C ARG A 37 -2.28 21.88 -15.08
N GLN A 38 -2.45 20.65 -14.58
CA GLN A 38 -3.73 20.17 -14.08
C GLN A 38 -4.12 20.84 -12.74
N ALA A 39 -3.14 21.17 -11.91
CA ALA A 39 -3.34 21.95 -10.68
C ALA A 39 -3.58 23.45 -10.91
N GLY A 40 -3.39 23.94 -12.15
CA GLY A 40 -3.54 25.36 -12.48
C GLY A 40 -2.57 26.26 -11.71
N ILE A 41 -1.35 25.77 -11.44
CA ILE A 41 -0.32 26.52 -10.71
C ILE A 41 0.90 26.80 -11.60
N ALA A 42 1.79 27.67 -11.14
CA ALA A 42 3.10 27.85 -11.77
C ALA A 42 4.09 26.79 -11.26
N LYS A 43 5.09 26.42 -12.07
CA LYS A 43 6.12 25.44 -11.71
C LYS A 43 6.90 25.83 -10.45
N GLY A 44 7.19 27.11 -10.25
CA GLY A 44 7.81 27.61 -9.01
C GLY A 44 6.94 27.39 -7.76
N THR A 45 5.61 27.46 -7.91
CA THR A 45 4.67 27.16 -6.81
C THR A 45 4.72 25.68 -6.44
N PHE A 46 4.85 24.78 -7.41
CA PHE A 46 5.02 23.35 -7.12
C PHE A 46 6.27 23.09 -6.27
N TYR A 47 7.41 23.67 -6.66
CA TYR A 47 8.67 23.49 -5.95
C TYR A 47 8.71 24.10 -4.54
N HIS A 48 7.71 24.91 -4.18
CA HIS A 48 7.51 25.35 -2.80
C HIS A 48 6.94 24.23 -1.91
N TYR A 49 6.15 23.30 -2.48
CA TYR A 49 5.50 22.22 -1.74
C TYR A 49 6.18 20.86 -1.89
N PHE A 50 6.76 20.60 -3.06
CA PHE A 50 7.44 19.34 -3.38
C PHE A 50 8.70 19.63 -4.19
N LYS A 51 9.84 19.14 -3.72
CA LYS A 51 11.15 19.28 -4.37
C LYS A 51 11.22 18.49 -5.67
N SER A 52 10.45 17.42 -5.80
CA SER A 52 10.46 16.57 -6.98
C SER A 52 9.19 15.71 -7.12
N LYS A 53 9.09 14.96 -8.23
CA LYS A 53 8.01 13.97 -8.44
C LYS A 53 8.17 12.79 -7.48
N GLU A 54 9.40 12.44 -7.13
CA GLU A 54 9.74 11.40 -6.17
C GLU A 54 9.25 11.76 -4.76
N GLU A 55 9.30 13.03 -4.34
CA GLU A 55 8.76 13.44 -3.04
C GLU A 55 7.23 13.30 -2.96
N ILE A 56 6.54 13.50 -4.09
CA ILE A 56 5.11 13.19 -4.21
C ILE A 56 4.90 11.69 -4.03
N LEU A 57 5.71 10.88 -4.71
CA LEU A 57 5.64 9.43 -4.61
C LEU A 57 5.82 8.97 -3.16
N ASP A 58 6.84 9.48 -2.46
CA ASP A 58 7.07 9.20 -1.05
C ASP A 58 5.89 9.60 -0.18
N SER A 59 5.32 10.78 -0.42
CA SER A 59 4.15 11.26 0.33
C SER A 59 2.93 10.36 0.12
N LEU A 60 2.67 9.90 -1.11
CA LEU A 60 1.59 8.97 -1.42
C LEU A 60 1.82 7.60 -0.79
N THR A 61 3.03 7.06 -0.89
CA THR A 61 3.40 5.79 -0.27
C THR A 61 3.19 5.85 1.25
N GLN A 62 3.63 6.92 1.91
CA GLN A 62 3.45 7.09 3.34
C GLN A 62 1.98 7.19 3.73
N GLN A 63 1.17 7.97 3.01
CA GLN A 63 -0.27 8.08 3.28
C GLN A 63 -0.96 6.73 3.14
N LEU A 64 -0.66 6.01 2.05
CA LEU A 64 -1.26 4.72 1.78
C LEU A 64 -0.94 3.70 2.88
N VAL A 65 0.34 3.55 3.20
CA VAL A 65 0.80 2.60 4.22
C VAL A 65 0.29 2.99 5.61
N ALA A 66 0.21 4.29 5.93
CA ALA A 66 -0.34 4.76 7.19
C ALA A 66 -1.82 4.42 7.35
N ASP A 67 -2.65 4.64 6.33
CA ASP A 67 -4.08 4.30 6.35
C ASP A 67 -4.29 2.80 6.52
N MET A 68 -3.52 2.01 5.77
CA MET A 68 -3.52 0.57 5.88
C MET A 68 -3.10 0.08 7.28
N ALA A 69 -2.04 0.65 7.84
CA ALA A 69 -1.53 0.32 9.16
C ALA A 69 -2.52 0.69 10.27
N PHE A 70 -3.17 1.85 10.17
CA PHE A 70 -4.19 2.30 11.12
C PHE A 70 -5.32 1.27 11.23
N HIS A 71 -5.87 0.82 10.10
CA HIS A 71 -6.90 -0.21 10.09
C HIS A 71 -6.41 -1.56 10.64
N SER A 72 -5.19 -1.97 10.29
CA SER A 72 -4.59 -3.20 10.81
C SER A 72 -4.39 -3.15 12.33
N GLN A 73 -3.97 -2.01 12.87
CA GLN A 73 -3.80 -1.80 14.32
C GLN A 73 -5.13 -1.88 15.07
N LEU A 74 -6.21 -1.30 14.51
CA LEU A 74 -7.54 -1.41 15.12
C LEU A 74 -8.00 -2.87 15.23
N ILE A 75 -7.74 -3.69 14.20
CA ILE A 75 -8.07 -5.12 14.21
C ILE A 75 -7.17 -5.88 15.18
N ALA A 76 -5.86 -5.63 15.13
CA ALA A 76 -4.88 -6.25 16.02
C ALA A 76 -5.16 -5.95 17.51
N GLY A 77 -5.67 -4.75 17.82
CA GLY A 77 -6.06 -4.33 19.17
C GLY A 77 -7.40 -4.91 19.65
N ASN A 78 -8.17 -5.59 18.80
CA ASN A 78 -9.48 -6.12 19.18
C ASN A 78 -9.33 -7.31 20.15
N LYS A 79 -9.77 -7.14 21.40
CA LYS A 79 -9.65 -8.16 22.46
C LYS A 79 -10.61 -9.34 22.30
N ASN A 80 -11.63 -9.20 21.45
CA ASN A 80 -12.64 -10.24 21.24
C ASN A 80 -12.25 -11.23 20.15
N LEU A 81 -11.13 -11.00 19.46
CA LEU A 81 -10.66 -11.84 18.36
C LEU A 81 -9.41 -12.63 18.76
N ASN A 82 -9.36 -13.89 18.34
CA ASN A 82 -8.16 -14.70 18.40
C ASN A 82 -7.16 -14.32 17.27
N ALA A 83 -5.96 -14.87 17.32
CA ALA A 83 -4.90 -14.51 16.37
C ALA A 83 -5.25 -14.83 14.90
N ILE A 84 -5.90 -15.96 14.65
CA ILE A 84 -6.32 -16.37 13.30
C ILE A 84 -7.37 -15.41 12.76
N GLU A 85 -8.40 -15.09 13.56
CA GLU A 85 -9.46 -14.15 13.18
C GLU A 85 -8.89 -12.76 12.85
N LYS A 86 -7.89 -12.29 13.61
CA LYS A 86 -7.20 -11.03 13.35
C LYS A 86 -6.42 -11.06 12.04
N ILE A 87 -5.63 -12.12 11.79
CA ILE A 87 -4.88 -12.26 10.53
C ILE A 87 -5.84 -12.26 9.35
N THR A 88 -6.90 -13.07 9.40
CA THR A 88 -7.91 -13.13 8.35
C THR A 88 -8.58 -11.78 8.13
N ALA A 89 -9.02 -11.10 9.19
CA ALA A 89 -9.66 -9.80 9.08
C ALA A 89 -8.71 -8.72 8.52
N ILE A 90 -7.43 -8.72 8.92
CA ILE A 90 -6.42 -7.82 8.36
C ILE A 90 -6.25 -8.08 6.86
N ILE A 91 -6.03 -9.33 6.45
CA ILE A 91 -5.84 -9.69 5.03
C ILE A 91 -7.09 -9.32 4.20
N SER A 92 -8.28 -9.68 4.66
CA SER A 92 -9.53 -9.33 3.97
C SER A 92 -9.72 -7.82 3.84
N LYS A 93 -9.36 -7.06 4.87
CA LYS A 93 -9.42 -5.59 4.83
C LYS A 93 -8.47 -5.01 3.78
N GLN A 94 -7.25 -5.56 3.65
CA GLN A 94 -6.29 -5.12 2.65
C GLN A 94 -6.75 -5.45 1.22
N ASN A 95 -7.25 -6.66 0.99
CA ASN A 95 -7.80 -7.05 -0.32
C ASN A 95 -8.96 -6.14 -0.73
N ALA A 96 -9.87 -5.83 0.19
CA ALA A 96 -10.99 -4.91 -0.09
C ALA A 96 -10.54 -3.46 -0.39
N LEU A 97 -9.35 -3.04 0.04
CA LEU A 97 -8.78 -1.73 -0.33
C LEU A 97 -8.19 -1.75 -1.75
N ALA A 98 -7.62 -2.89 -2.16
CA ALA A 98 -7.13 -3.11 -3.52
C ALA A 98 -8.27 -3.22 -4.55
N ASP A 99 -9.37 -3.87 -4.20
CA ASP A 99 -10.53 -4.10 -5.08
C ASP A 99 -11.39 -2.85 -5.34
N LYS A 100 -11.16 -1.74 -4.61
CA LYS A 100 -11.86 -0.49 -4.89
C LYS A 100 -11.43 0.04 -6.25
N ASN A 101 -12.25 -0.24 -7.27
CA ASN A 101 -12.16 0.37 -8.59
C ASN A 101 -11.84 1.86 -8.42
N HIS A 102 -10.72 2.26 -9.01
CA HIS A 102 -10.16 3.61 -8.95
C HIS A 102 -9.30 4.00 -7.74
N SER A 103 -8.77 3.07 -6.93
CA SER A 103 -7.74 3.40 -5.95
C SER A 103 -6.33 3.37 -6.58
N VAL A 104 -5.40 4.17 -6.05
CA VAL A 104 -3.99 4.11 -6.45
C VAL A 104 -3.41 2.71 -6.21
N VAL A 105 -3.90 2.00 -5.18
CA VAL A 105 -3.57 0.61 -4.86
C VAL A 105 -3.93 -0.33 -5.99
N GLY A 106 -5.18 -0.27 -6.50
CA GLY A 106 -5.62 -1.15 -7.59
C GLY A 106 -4.83 -0.95 -8.89
N SER A 107 -4.32 0.27 -9.12
CA SER A 107 -3.48 0.59 -10.29
C SER A 107 -1.98 0.35 -10.10
N MET A 108 -1.52 0.05 -8.88
CA MET A 108 -0.07 0.04 -8.58
C MET A 108 0.67 -1.10 -9.26
N HIS A 109 -0.02 -2.20 -9.60
CA HIS A 109 0.57 -3.36 -10.26
C HIS A 109 0.81 -3.15 -11.77
N LEU A 110 0.31 -2.06 -12.35
CA LEU A 110 0.63 -1.72 -13.74
C LEU A 110 2.14 -1.50 -13.92
N PRO A 111 2.74 -1.91 -15.06
CA PRO A 111 4.18 -1.76 -15.30
C PRO A 111 4.68 -0.30 -15.14
N GLU A 112 3.88 0.67 -15.56
CA GLU A 112 4.15 2.11 -15.39
C GLU A 112 4.21 2.60 -13.93
N ASN A 113 3.74 1.79 -12.97
CA ASN A 113 3.72 2.07 -11.54
C ASN A 113 4.74 1.23 -10.75
N LYS A 114 5.68 0.56 -11.41
CA LYS A 114 6.68 -0.30 -10.75
C LYS A 114 7.39 0.38 -9.57
N GLU A 115 7.80 1.64 -9.70
CA GLU A 115 8.49 2.34 -8.61
C GLU A 115 7.57 2.57 -7.40
N LEU A 116 6.31 2.94 -7.64
CA LEU A 116 5.30 3.05 -6.59
C LEU A 116 5.11 1.70 -5.89
N HIS A 117 4.96 0.63 -6.67
CA HIS A 117 4.78 -0.72 -6.17
C HIS A 117 5.92 -1.16 -5.26
N ASP A 118 7.17 -0.99 -5.72
CA ASP A 118 8.35 -1.39 -4.96
C ASP A 118 8.47 -0.61 -3.63
N ARG A 119 8.22 0.71 -3.64
CA ARG A 119 8.24 1.53 -2.42
C ARG A 119 7.14 1.12 -1.44
N VAL A 120 5.92 0.89 -1.93
CA VAL A 120 4.79 0.45 -1.10
C VAL A 120 5.07 -0.92 -0.48
N ASN A 121 5.66 -1.88 -1.22
CA ASN A 121 6.01 -3.18 -0.67
C ASN A 121 7.04 -3.09 0.46
N ILE A 122 8.10 -2.31 0.25
CA ILE A 122 9.14 -2.09 1.27
C ILE A 122 8.53 -1.48 2.54
N GLU A 123 7.76 -0.40 2.39
CA GLU A 123 7.14 0.27 3.54
C GLU A 123 6.06 -0.60 4.20
N THR A 124 5.33 -1.40 3.44
CA THR A 124 4.38 -2.39 3.98
C THR A 124 5.10 -3.39 4.87
N VAL A 125 6.21 -3.99 4.45
CA VAL A 125 6.97 -4.94 5.28
C VAL A 125 7.45 -4.28 6.58
N LYS A 126 7.90 -3.02 6.52
CA LYS A 126 8.41 -2.28 7.68
C LYS A 126 7.32 -1.89 8.67
N VAL A 127 6.15 -1.49 8.17
CA VAL A 127 5.05 -0.98 9.02
C VAL A 127 4.11 -2.09 9.47
N PHE A 128 3.77 -3.04 8.60
CA PHE A 128 2.91 -4.17 8.95
C PHE A 128 3.63 -5.25 9.73
N GLY A 129 4.93 -5.46 9.47
CA GLY A 129 5.71 -6.49 10.12
C GLY A 129 5.50 -6.52 11.64
N PRO A 130 5.71 -5.39 12.35
CA PRO A 130 5.47 -5.32 13.80
C PRO A 130 4.00 -5.55 14.20
N ILE A 131 3.04 -5.07 13.40
CA ILE A 131 1.60 -5.23 13.72
C ILE A 131 1.23 -6.71 13.69
N LEU A 132 1.56 -7.40 12.60
CA LEU A 132 1.23 -8.82 12.46
C LEU A 132 2.09 -9.69 13.39
N ALA A 133 3.34 -9.30 13.69
CA ALA A 133 4.16 -9.98 14.68
C ALA A 133 3.46 -10.02 16.05
N SER A 134 2.85 -8.90 16.49
CA SER A 134 2.08 -8.89 17.74
C SER A 134 0.87 -9.84 17.73
N VAL A 135 0.27 -10.07 16.56
CA VAL A 135 -0.83 -11.04 16.40
C VAL A 135 -0.31 -12.48 16.44
N ILE A 136 0.87 -12.74 15.85
CA ILE A 136 1.53 -14.05 15.94
C ILE A 136 1.96 -14.34 17.38
N GLU A 137 2.48 -13.35 18.11
CA GLU A 137 2.79 -13.47 19.55
C GLU A 137 1.56 -13.84 20.38
N GLN A 138 0.42 -13.19 20.11
CA GLN A 138 -0.86 -13.58 20.70
C GLN A 138 -1.19 -15.04 20.36
N GLY A 139 -1.02 -15.46 19.10
CA GLY A 139 -1.31 -16.82 18.66
C GLY A 139 -0.41 -17.87 19.34
N ASN A 140 0.86 -17.56 19.59
CA ASN A 140 1.76 -18.38 20.39
C ASN A 140 1.25 -18.53 21.83
N GLN A 141 0.83 -17.42 22.46
CA GLN A 141 0.25 -17.45 23.82
C GLN A 141 -1.06 -18.24 23.89
N GLN A 142 -1.83 -18.24 22.81
CA GLN A 142 -3.06 -19.01 22.66
C GLN A 142 -2.83 -20.48 22.29
N GLY A 143 -1.58 -20.89 22.03
CA GLY A 143 -1.24 -22.24 21.56
C GLY A 143 -1.69 -22.54 20.13
N LEU A 144 -2.05 -21.51 19.34
CA LEU A 144 -2.46 -21.64 17.94
C LEU A 144 -1.26 -21.78 17.00
N PHE A 145 -0.13 -21.18 17.38
CA PHE A 145 1.11 -21.20 16.62
C PHE A 145 2.28 -21.58 17.53
N GLN A 146 3.39 -21.98 16.91
CA GLN A 146 4.69 -22.11 17.55
C GLN A 146 5.73 -21.43 16.66
N VAL A 147 5.94 -20.14 16.88
CA VAL A 147 6.86 -19.30 16.10
C VAL A 147 7.85 -18.62 17.04
N ASP A 148 9.12 -19.00 16.95
CA ASP A 148 10.17 -18.48 17.84
C ASP A 148 10.52 -17.01 17.56
N ASP A 149 10.49 -16.59 16.29
CA ASP A 149 10.75 -15.20 15.85
C ASP A 149 9.57 -14.66 15.02
N PRO A 150 8.51 -14.16 15.68
CA PRO A 150 7.31 -13.65 15.02
C PRO A 150 7.58 -12.57 13.98
N LEU A 151 8.52 -11.66 14.25
CA LEU A 151 8.80 -10.53 13.36
C LEU A 151 9.47 -10.99 12.08
N SER A 152 10.56 -11.75 12.18
CA SER A 152 11.25 -12.22 10.98
C SER A 152 10.35 -13.14 10.17
N THR A 153 9.63 -14.06 10.82
CA THR A 153 8.70 -14.97 10.14
C THR A 153 7.66 -14.21 9.33
N ILE A 154 7.00 -13.20 9.91
CA ILE A 154 5.98 -12.48 9.16
C ILE A 154 6.56 -11.57 8.07
N GLN A 155 7.74 -10.99 8.28
CA GLN A 155 8.43 -10.22 7.24
C GLN A 155 8.80 -11.11 6.05
N PHE A 156 9.25 -12.35 6.28
CA PHE A 156 9.49 -13.32 5.21
C PHE A 156 8.20 -13.69 4.47
N ILE A 157 7.10 -13.94 5.19
CA ILE A 157 5.80 -14.25 4.59
C ILE A 157 5.30 -13.09 3.74
N LEU A 158 5.37 -11.84 4.25
CA LEU A 158 4.95 -10.64 3.51
C LEU A 158 5.80 -10.40 2.27
N ALA A 159 7.13 -10.40 2.41
CA ALA A 159 8.04 -10.18 1.29
C ALA A 159 7.90 -11.29 0.23
N GLY A 160 7.76 -12.55 0.69
CA GLY A 160 7.55 -13.71 -0.16
C GLY A 160 6.23 -13.63 -0.91
N SER A 161 5.12 -13.29 -0.24
CA SER A 161 3.80 -13.17 -0.88
C SER A 161 3.77 -12.04 -1.90
N GLN A 162 4.33 -10.87 -1.59
CA GLN A 162 4.42 -9.74 -2.51
C GLN A 162 5.23 -10.08 -3.77
N CYS A 163 6.29 -10.88 -3.63
CA CYS A 163 7.12 -11.31 -4.76
C CYS A 163 6.47 -12.42 -5.59
N LEU A 164 5.88 -13.43 -4.92
CA LEU A 164 5.28 -14.60 -5.57
C LEU A 164 3.93 -14.31 -6.21
N LEU A 165 3.14 -13.41 -5.62
CA LEU A 165 1.81 -13.02 -6.08
C LEU A 165 1.82 -11.72 -6.89
N GLY A 166 2.88 -10.92 -6.79
CA GLY A 166 3.06 -9.72 -7.59
C GLY A 166 3.23 -10.02 -9.08
N GLU A 167 2.68 -9.14 -9.92
CA GLU A 167 2.79 -9.27 -11.37
C GLU A 167 4.24 -9.05 -11.85
N GLY A 168 4.68 -9.89 -12.80
CA GLY A 168 5.84 -9.60 -13.66
C GLY A 168 7.23 -10.05 -13.19
N ILE A 169 7.42 -10.56 -11.97
CA ILE A 169 8.73 -11.10 -11.55
C ILE A 169 8.93 -12.51 -12.11
N PHE A 170 7.94 -13.38 -11.94
CA PHE A 170 8.02 -14.79 -12.33
C PHE A 170 7.31 -15.11 -13.65
N ASN A 171 6.64 -14.13 -14.26
CA ASN A 171 5.87 -14.28 -15.51
C ASN A 171 4.91 -15.48 -15.50
N TRP A 172 4.20 -15.68 -14.37
CA TRP A 172 3.15 -16.68 -14.26
C TRP A 172 2.07 -16.43 -15.32
N SER A 173 1.50 -17.50 -15.85
CA SER A 173 0.26 -17.40 -16.61
C SER A 173 -0.89 -16.94 -15.69
N PRO A 174 -1.94 -16.30 -16.22
CA PRO A 174 -3.10 -15.91 -15.42
C PRO A 174 -3.73 -17.08 -14.63
N ALA A 175 -3.71 -18.29 -15.21
CA ALA A 175 -4.20 -19.50 -14.54
C ALA A 175 -3.33 -19.90 -13.34
N GLU A 176 -1.99 -19.85 -13.47
CA GLU A 176 -1.08 -20.13 -12.37
C GLU A 176 -1.18 -19.08 -11.26
N GLN A 177 -1.33 -17.81 -11.63
CA GLN A 177 -1.51 -16.72 -10.67
C GLN A 177 -2.84 -16.89 -9.90
N GLN A 178 -3.94 -17.19 -10.60
CA GLN A 178 -5.23 -17.46 -9.98
C GLN A 178 -5.20 -18.69 -9.07
N ALA A 179 -4.54 -19.77 -9.48
CA ALA A 179 -4.37 -20.96 -8.65
C ALA A 179 -3.62 -20.64 -7.36
N ARG A 180 -2.58 -19.82 -7.42
CA ARG A 180 -1.81 -19.38 -6.24
C ARG A 180 -2.63 -18.50 -5.31
N ILE A 181 -3.43 -17.58 -5.85
CA ILE A 181 -4.36 -16.76 -5.04
C ILE A 181 -5.39 -17.67 -4.36
N ASN A 182 -5.97 -18.62 -5.10
CA ASN A 182 -7.01 -19.52 -4.59
C ASN A 182 -6.52 -20.54 -3.56
N CYS A 183 -5.24 -20.95 -3.60
CA CYS A 183 -4.65 -21.80 -2.56
C CYS A 183 -4.72 -21.17 -1.15
N HIS A 184 -4.96 -19.86 -1.03
CA HIS A 184 -5.03 -19.14 0.24
C HIS A 184 -6.48 -18.83 0.71
N VAL A 185 -7.52 -19.24 -0.03
CA VAL A 185 -8.93 -18.84 0.23
C VAL A 185 -9.86 -20.03 0.55
N ASN A 186 -9.32 -21.25 0.72
CA ASN A 186 -10.13 -22.34 1.26
C ASN A 186 -9.93 -22.42 2.77
N ALA A 187 -10.72 -21.64 3.50
CA ALA A 187 -11.10 -21.99 4.86
C ALA A 187 -12.33 -22.91 4.75
N ASP A 188 -12.20 -24.14 5.25
CA ASP A 188 -13.35 -25.00 5.53
C ASP A 188 -14.23 -24.37 6.64
#